data_AF-A0A929CCN8-F1
#
_entry.id   AF-A0A929CCN8-F1
#
_cell.length_a   1.000
_cell.length_b   1.000
_cell.length_c   1.000
_cell.angle_alpha   90.00
_cell.angle_beta   90.00
_cell.angle_gamma   90.00
#
_symmetry.space_group_name_H-M   'P 1'
#
loop_
_entity.id
_entity.type
_entity.pdbx_description
1 polymer ?
#
loop_
_entity_poly.entity_id
_entity_poly.type
_entity_poly.pdbx_seq_one_letter_code
_entity_poly.pdbx_strand_id
1 'polypeptide(L)'
;RQLTRTRIQRLLVAILLGIKKTEAVALLEAGPCYLHLLGTSEKGQCFLSRSRKLRQLPLIQNFSRVHSILKRFYGAGSAGHHLAVRQLGLELRATQIYSLLSTNWSRGNRNRDFYEPLRRL
;
A
#
# COMPACT_ATOMS: atom_id res chain seq x y z
N ARG A 1 -1.74 -22.50 -27.37
CA ARG A 1 -1.54 -22.55 -25.90
C ARG A 1 -1.20 -21.12 -25.41
N GLN A 2 -2.18 -20.30 -25.05
CA GLN A 2 -2.01 -18.82 -24.94
C GLN A 2 -1.87 -18.26 -23.50
N LEU A 3 -2.01 -19.09 -22.45
CA LEU A 3 -1.92 -18.65 -21.06
C LEU A 3 -0.73 -19.31 -20.35
N THR A 4 0.20 -18.49 -19.85
CA THR A 4 1.29 -18.96 -18.99
C THR A 4 0.78 -19.21 -17.58
N ARG A 5 1.44 -20.10 -16.83
CA ARG A 5 1.16 -20.34 -15.40
C ARG A 5 1.15 -19.04 -14.59
N THR A 6 2.10 -18.14 -14.85
CA THR A 6 2.21 -16.84 -14.17
C THR A 6 1.05 -15.89 -14.50
N ARG A 7 0.50 -15.95 -15.73
CA ARG A 7 -0.69 -15.19 -16.10
C ARG A 7 -1.93 -15.68 -15.35
N ILE A 8 -2.10 -17.00 -15.22
CA ILE A 8 -3.20 -17.59 -14.44
C ILE A 8 -3.07 -17.21 -12.96
N GLN A 9 -1.88 -17.33 -12.37
CA GLN A 9 -1.65 -16.95 -10.97
C GLN A 9 -1.97 -15.48 -10.69
N ARG A 10 -1.53 -14.55 -11.56
CA ARG A 10 -1.86 -13.13 -11.41
C ARG A 10 -3.36 -12.86 -11.55
N LEU A 11 -4.06 -13.57 -12.44
CA LEU A 11 -5.51 -13.48 -12.56
C LEU A 11 -6.21 -13.92 -11.26
N LEU A 12 -5.78 -15.05 -10.67
CA LEU A 12 -6.31 -15.51 -9.39
C LEU A 12 -6.08 -14.50 -8.26
N VAL A 13 -4.89 -13.89 -8.20
CA VAL A 13 -4.61 -12.81 -7.23
C VAL A 13 -5.53 -11.61 -7.46
N ALA A 14 -5.75 -11.19 -8.70
CA ALA A 14 -6.67 -10.09 -9.01
C ALA A 14 -8.11 -10.40 -8.59
N ILE A 15 -8.56 -11.65 -8.76
CA ILE A 15 -9.87 -12.14 -8.31
C ILE A 15 -9.96 -12.11 -6.78
N LEU A 16 -8.94 -12.61 -6.07
CA LEU A 16 -8.89 -12.60 -4.60
C LEU A 16 -8.93 -11.18 -4.04
N LEU A 17 -8.25 -10.23 -4.70
CA LEU A 17 -8.28 -8.82 -4.32
C LEU A 17 -9.58 -8.11 -4.73
N GLY A 18 -10.42 -8.75 -5.57
CA GLY A 18 -11.67 -8.17 -6.07
C GLY A 18 -11.45 -6.98 -7.01
N ILE A 19 -10.33 -6.93 -7.72
CA ILE A 19 -9.96 -5.81 -8.60
C ILE A 19 -10.79 -5.88 -9.89
N LYS A 20 -11.57 -4.83 -10.17
CA LYS A 20 -12.27 -4.68 -11.46
C LYS A 20 -11.32 -4.16 -12.54
N LYS A 21 -11.57 -4.53 -13.81
CA LYS A 21 -10.74 -4.11 -14.96
C LYS A 21 -10.61 -2.59 -15.08
N THR A 22 -11.70 -1.86 -14.98
CA THR A 22 -11.72 -0.38 -15.06
C THR A 22 -10.92 0.25 -13.93
N GLU A 23 -11.02 -0.32 -12.73
CA GLU A 23 -10.26 0.13 -11.57
C GLU A 23 -8.76 -0.16 -11.73
N ALA A 24 -8.38 -1.31 -12.28
CA ALA A 24 -6.98 -1.66 -12.54
C ALA A 24 -6.34 -0.69 -13.55
N VAL A 25 -7.03 -0.37 -14.64
CA VAL A 25 -6.55 0.59 -15.66
C VAL A 25 -6.30 1.95 -15.02
N ALA A 26 -7.28 2.50 -14.29
CA ALA A 26 -7.14 3.80 -13.65
C ALA A 26 -5.99 3.85 -12.62
N LEU A 27 -5.75 2.75 -11.88
CA LEU A 27 -4.64 2.68 -10.93
C LEU A 27 -3.27 2.58 -11.60
N LEU A 28 -3.19 1.87 -12.73
CA LEU A 28 -1.96 1.75 -13.51
C LEU A 28 -1.61 3.08 -14.18
N GLU A 29 -2.59 3.79 -14.72
CA GLU A 29 -2.40 5.13 -15.31
C GLU A 29 -1.98 6.17 -14.28
N ALA A 30 -2.51 6.09 -13.05
CA ALA A 30 -2.17 7.02 -11.98
C ALA A 30 -0.75 6.83 -11.42
N GLY A 31 -0.19 5.63 -11.52
CA GLY A 31 1.05 5.26 -10.83
C GLY A 31 0.90 5.23 -9.29
N PRO A 32 1.99 5.06 -8.54
CA PRO A 32 1.94 4.99 -7.08
C PRO A 32 1.56 6.34 -6.45
N CYS A 33 0.58 6.33 -5.55
CA CYS A 33 0.09 7.53 -4.87
C CYS A 33 0.81 7.81 -3.53
N TYR A 34 1.65 6.91 -3.05
CA TYR A 34 2.42 7.11 -1.83
C TYR A 34 3.62 6.17 -1.76
N LEU A 35 4.54 6.46 -0.85
CA LEU A 35 5.67 5.61 -0.52
C LEU A 35 5.40 4.95 0.83
N HIS A 36 5.22 3.63 0.89
CA HIS A 36 5.16 2.87 2.13
C HIS A 36 6.58 2.50 2.58
N LEU A 37 7.03 3.09 3.69
CA LEU A 37 8.32 2.74 4.29
C LEU A 37 8.19 1.50 5.20
N LEU A 38 8.75 0.38 4.76
CA LEU A 38 8.74 -0.89 5.51
C LEU A 38 9.91 -1.04 6.49
N GLY A 39 11.05 -0.42 6.18
CA GLY A 39 12.25 -0.47 7.01
C GLY A 39 13.27 0.59 6.63
N THR A 40 14.13 0.96 7.57
CA THR A 40 15.20 1.93 7.36
C THR A 40 16.36 1.73 8.33
N SER A 41 17.59 1.92 7.86
CA SER A 41 18.78 2.06 8.72
C SER A 41 18.92 3.49 9.23
N GLU A 42 19.85 3.74 10.15
CA GLU A 42 20.13 5.11 10.62
C GLU A 42 20.54 6.06 9.48
N LYS A 43 21.42 5.59 8.59
CA LYS A 43 21.82 6.36 7.39
C LYS A 43 20.62 6.60 6.47
N GLY A 44 19.75 5.60 6.31
CA GLY A 44 18.52 5.72 5.53
C GLY A 44 17.56 6.76 6.13
N GLN A 45 17.41 6.80 7.45
CA GLN A 45 16.60 7.80 8.13
C GLN A 45 17.14 9.21 7.90
N CYS A 46 18.45 9.41 7.99
CA CYS A 46 19.10 10.68 7.67
C CYS A 46 18.90 11.10 6.21
N PHE A 47 18.94 10.15 5.27
CA PHE A 47 18.65 10.43 3.86
C PHE A 47 17.17 10.82 3.65
N LEU A 48 16.25 10.10 4.28
CA LEU A 48 14.80 10.37 4.18
C LEU A 48 14.40 11.69 4.83
N SER A 49 15.10 12.14 5.87
CA SER A 49 14.86 13.45 6.47
C SER A 49 15.34 14.56 5.53
N ARG A 50 16.54 14.44 4.96
CA ARG A 50 17.14 15.42 4.03
C ARG A 50 16.34 15.57 2.73
N SER A 51 15.86 14.46 2.15
CA SER A 51 15.10 14.48 0.90
C SER A 51 13.62 14.85 1.06
N ARG A 52 13.16 15.26 2.26
CA ARG A 52 11.73 15.50 2.53
C ARG A 52 11.07 16.50 1.61
N LYS A 53 11.74 17.61 1.31
CA LYS A 53 11.21 18.68 0.46
C LYS A 53 11.24 18.34 -1.04
N LEU A 54 12.04 17.34 -1.43
CA LEU A 54 12.21 16.95 -2.83
C LEU A 54 11.20 15.88 -3.29
N ARG A 55 10.50 15.23 -2.34
CA ARG A 55 9.56 14.16 -2.66
C ARG A 55 8.25 14.71 -3.24
N GLN A 56 7.85 14.14 -4.37
CA GLN A 56 6.58 14.41 -5.03
C GLN A 56 5.44 13.51 -4.54
N LEU A 57 5.73 12.54 -3.66
CA LEU A 57 4.76 11.61 -3.08
C LEU A 57 4.85 11.63 -1.56
N PRO A 58 3.71 11.45 -0.85
CA PRO A 58 3.71 11.35 0.60
C PRO A 58 4.40 10.06 1.06
N LEU A 59 5.26 10.18 2.07
CA LEU A 59 5.93 9.05 2.71
C LEU A 59 5.11 8.59 3.93
N ILE A 60 4.64 7.34 3.90
CA ILE A 60 3.88 6.70 4.95
C ILE A 60 4.81 5.82 5.79
N GLN A 61 4.99 6.19 7.05
CA GLN A 61 5.77 5.45 8.04
C GLN A 61 4.90 4.91 9.19
N ASN A 62 3.74 5.53 9.40
CA ASN A 62 2.79 5.15 10.43
C ASN A 62 1.41 5.06 9.79
N PHE A 63 0.89 3.84 9.67
CA PHE A 63 -0.39 3.55 9.04
C PHE A 63 -1.58 4.11 9.82
N SER A 64 -1.45 4.32 11.13
CA SER A 64 -2.50 4.97 11.93
C SER A 64 -2.82 6.39 11.44
N ARG A 65 -1.90 7.03 10.71
CA ARG A 65 -2.07 8.39 10.17
C ARG A 65 -2.26 8.41 8.64
N VAL A 66 -2.28 7.26 7.97
CA VAL A 66 -2.25 7.19 6.50
C VAL A 66 -3.37 8.01 5.85
N HIS A 67 -4.62 7.85 6.30
CA HIS A 67 -5.75 8.59 5.75
C HIS A 67 -5.60 10.11 5.92
N SER A 68 -5.11 10.56 7.09
CA SER A 68 -4.88 11.99 7.35
C SER A 68 -3.79 12.57 6.45
N ILE A 69 -2.73 11.79 6.19
CA ILE A 69 -1.61 12.19 5.32
C ILE A 69 -2.09 12.28 3.87
N LEU A 70 -2.79 11.25 3.37
CA LEU A 70 -3.30 11.23 1.99
C LEU A 70 -4.31 12.37 1.76
N LYS A 71 -5.24 12.58 2.70
CA LYS A 71 -6.22 13.67 2.65
C LYS A 71 -5.54 15.04 2.60
N ARG A 72 -4.50 15.26 3.42
CA ARG A 72 -3.75 16.51 3.44
C ARG A 72 -2.92 16.72 2.17
N PHE A 73 -2.31 15.66 1.64
CA PHE A 73 -1.42 15.75 0.48
C PHE A 73 -2.19 16.02 -0.82
N TYR A 74 -3.28 15.28 -1.04
CA TYR A 74 -4.06 15.36 -2.29
C TYR A 74 -5.25 16.33 -2.24
N GLY A 75 -5.67 16.76 -1.04
CA GLY A 75 -6.92 17.48 -0.84
C GLY A 75 -8.11 16.53 -0.67
N ALA A 76 -9.01 16.85 0.27
CA ALA A 76 -10.17 16.02 0.56
C ALA A 76 -11.10 15.93 -0.66
N GLY A 77 -11.47 14.71 -1.06
CA GLY A 77 -12.41 14.47 -2.16
C GLY A 77 -11.84 14.68 -3.57
N SER A 78 -10.54 14.99 -3.71
CA SER A 78 -9.92 15.09 -5.03
C SER A 78 -9.78 13.73 -5.72
N ALA A 79 -9.64 13.74 -7.04
CA ALA A 79 -9.40 12.51 -7.81
C ALA A 79 -8.15 11.76 -7.32
N GLY A 80 -7.06 12.48 -7.03
CA GLY A 80 -5.83 11.90 -6.47
C GLY A 80 -6.06 11.27 -5.09
N HIS A 81 -6.86 11.91 -4.23
CA HIS A 81 -7.22 11.35 -2.93
C HIS A 81 -8.02 10.04 -3.08
N HIS A 82 -8.99 9.99 -3.99
CA HIS A 82 -9.76 8.76 -4.24
C HIS A 82 -8.89 7.63 -4.78
N LEU A 83 -7.95 7.92 -5.68
CA LEU A 83 -6.99 6.93 -6.19
C LEU A 83 -6.08 6.42 -5.08
N ALA A 84 -5.55 7.31 -4.25
CA ALA A 84 -4.69 6.93 -3.12
C ALA A 84 -5.41 6.06 -2.09
N VAL A 85 -6.67 6.40 -1.76
CA VAL A 85 -7.51 5.59 -0.86
C VAL A 85 -7.81 4.22 -1.45
N ARG A 86 -8.03 4.12 -2.77
CA ARG A 86 -8.23 2.84 -3.45
C ARG A 86 -6.97 1.98 -3.45
N GLN A 87 -5.80 2.56 -3.74
CA GLN A 87 -4.51 1.84 -3.64
C GLN A 87 -4.29 1.30 -2.23
N LEU A 88 -4.50 2.14 -1.22
CA LEU A 88 -4.42 1.74 0.19
C LEU A 88 -5.40 0.59 0.51
N GLY A 89 -6.64 0.66 0.00
CA GLY A 89 -7.62 -0.39 0.19
C GLY A 89 -7.17 -1.74 -0.37
N LEU A 90 -6.52 -1.74 -1.54
CA LEU A 90 -5.96 -2.96 -2.14
C LEU A 90 -4.78 -3.49 -1.34
N GLU A 91 -3.89 -2.62 -0.86
CA GLU A 91 -2.76 -3.00 -0.02
C GLU A 91 -3.22 -3.67 1.28
N LEU A 92 -4.14 -3.02 2.01
CA LEU A 92 -4.68 -3.56 3.27
C LEU A 92 -5.40 -4.89 3.05
N ARG A 93 -6.20 -5.00 1.97
CA ARG A 93 -6.87 -6.25 1.61
C ARG A 93 -5.86 -7.36 1.29
N ALA A 94 -4.78 -7.05 0.59
CA ALA A 94 -3.73 -8.02 0.30
C ALA A 94 -3.09 -8.54 1.59
N THR A 95 -2.74 -7.65 2.53
CA THR A 95 -2.17 -8.03 3.82
C THR A 95 -3.16 -8.85 4.65
N GLN A 96 -4.45 -8.49 4.66
CA GLN A 96 -5.50 -9.24 5.35
C GLN A 96 -5.64 -10.66 4.78
N ILE A 97 -5.71 -10.81 3.45
CA ILE A 97 -5.79 -12.12 2.80
C ILE A 97 -4.55 -12.96 3.12
N TYR A 98 -3.37 -12.35 3.05
CA TYR A 98 -2.12 -13.03 3.41
C TYR A 98 -2.13 -13.50 4.86
N SER A 99 -2.67 -12.70 5.79
CA SER A 99 -2.76 -13.08 7.21
C SER A 99 -3.68 -14.28 7.47
N LEU A 100 -4.63 -14.59 6.57
CA LEU A 100 -5.47 -15.80 6.67
C LEU A 100 -4.66 -17.09 6.60
N LEU A 101 -3.50 -17.06 5.93
CA LEU A 101 -2.62 -18.20 5.76
C LEU A 101 -1.56 -18.30 6.88
N SER A 102 -1.56 -17.36 7.83
CA SER A 102 -0.61 -17.33 8.94
C SER A 102 -1.08 -18.24 10.07
N THR A 103 -0.27 -19.24 10.42
CA THR A 103 -0.61 -20.28 11.41
C THR A 103 -0.72 -19.76 12.85
N ASN A 104 -0.04 -18.67 13.18
CA ASN A 104 0.08 -18.14 14.55
C ASN A 104 -0.51 -16.73 14.70
N TRP A 105 -1.61 -16.43 14.00
CA TRP A 105 -2.26 -15.12 14.13
C TRP A 105 -3.02 -14.99 15.45
N SER A 106 -2.36 -14.45 16.48
CA SER A 106 -2.91 -14.31 17.84
C SER A 106 -3.66 -12.99 18.10
N ARG A 107 -3.71 -12.06 17.14
CA ARG A 107 -4.30 -10.72 17.32
C ARG A 107 -5.69 -10.63 16.68
N GLY A 108 -6.68 -10.07 17.37
CA GLY A 108 -8.06 -10.01 16.87
C GLY A 108 -8.26 -9.19 15.58
N ASN A 109 -7.41 -8.19 15.31
CA ASN A 109 -7.46 -7.38 14.08
C ASN A 109 -6.38 -7.82 13.08
N ARG A 110 -6.76 -8.15 11.85
CA ARG A 110 -5.88 -8.60 10.74
C ARG A 110 -5.16 -7.48 9.99
N ASN A 111 -5.30 -6.24 10.43
CA ASN A 111 -4.62 -5.06 9.87
C ASN A 111 -3.16 -4.97 10.33
N ARG A 112 -2.33 -5.93 9.90
CA ARG A 112 -0.91 -6.04 10.29
C ARG A 112 -0.15 -4.72 10.13
N ASP A 113 -0.37 -3.99 9.03
CA ASP A 113 0.32 -2.73 8.71
C ASP A 113 0.12 -1.63 9.77
N PHE A 114 -0.95 -1.69 10.57
CA PHE A 114 -1.19 -0.74 11.66
C PHE A 114 -0.45 -1.07 12.94
N TYR A 115 -0.02 -2.33 13.11
CA TYR A 115 0.58 -2.82 14.35
C TYR A 115 2.05 -3.15 14.21
N GLU A 116 2.55 -3.37 12.99
CA GLU A 116 3.97 -3.57 12.76
C GLU A 116 4.71 -2.24 12.75
N PRO A 117 5.68 -2.05 13.67
CA PRO A 117 6.51 -0.87 13.63
C PRO A 117 7.45 -0.93 12.42
N LEU A 118 7.85 0.25 11.96
CA LEU A 118 8.92 0.41 10.99
C LEU A 118 10.17 -0.39 11.43
N ARG A 119 10.64 -1.28 10.55
CA ARG A 119 11.83 -2.10 10.85
C ARG A 119 13.09 -1.25 10.86
N ARG A 120 13.90 -1.39 11.91
CA ARG A 120 15.24 -0.79 11.98
C ARG A 120 16.24 -1.83 11.49
N LEU A 121 16.98 -1.48 10.44
CA LEU A 121 17.98 -2.34 9.78
C LEU A 121 19.39 -1.92 10.18
#